data_AF-A0A6G6W0V3-F1
#
_entry.id   AF-A0A6G6W0V3-F1
#
_cell.length_a   1.000
_cell.length_b   1.000
_cell.length_c   1.000
_cell.angle_alpha   90.00
_cell.angle_beta   90.00
_cell.angle_gamma   90.00
#
_symmetry.space_group_name_H-M   'P 1'
#
loop_
_entity.id
_entity.type
_entity.pdbx_description
1 polymer ?
#
loop_
_entity_poly.entity_id
_entity_poly.type
_entity_poly.pdbx_seq_one_letter_code
_entity_poly.pdbx_strand_id
1 'polypeptide(L)'
;MGNREDLLAGARQVILERGVAKATAREIATAAGVSLAAIGYHFGSKDELITAALMESLGTDIGDAMEAIVRDTASLPLRDGFAALWNCMPEVFAANREALLASMENTVRMLRAPEASPAMADAADQGYLGIAEELRAARPELTEDEIAAVAKLDFVLVQSLGMLWLMNPDALPSGDELARAVAIIAGNSSSSDPGR
;
A
#
# COMPACT_ATOMS: atom_id res chain seq x y z
N MET A 1 -10.73 15.04 -18.48
CA MET A 1 -9.42 14.96 -17.82
C MET A 1 -8.80 16.33 -17.90
N GLY A 2 -8.42 16.89 -16.76
CA GLY A 2 -7.74 18.17 -16.66
C GLY A 2 -6.22 17.98 -16.60
N ASN A 3 -5.47 19.04 -16.90
CA ASN A 3 -4.01 19.04 -16.92
C ASN A 3 -3.35 18.43 -15.67
N ARG A 4 -3.99 18.51 -14.50
CA ARG A 4 -3.50 17.87 -13.26
C ARG A 4 -3.50 16.34 -13.37
N GLU A 5 -4.59 15.76 -13.84
CA GLU A 5 -4.74 14.30 -14.03
C GLU A 5 -3.79 13.80 -15.13
N ASP A 6 -3.67 14.56 -16.23
CA ASP A 6 -2.76 14.21 -17.33
C ASP A 6 -1.29 14.22 -16.86
N LEU A 7 -0.92 15.18 -16.02
CA LEU A 7 0.42 15.24 -15.41
C LEU A 7 0.70 14.04 -14.49
N LEU A 8 -0.29 13.60 -13.71
CA LEU A 8 -0.15 12.41 -12.86
C LEU A 8 0.01 11.15 -13.70
N ALA A 9 -0.80 10.99 -14.75
CA ALA A 9 -0.68 9.89 -15.70
C ALA A 9 0.67 9.87 -16.43
N GLY A 10 1.11 11.02 -16.95
CA GLY A 10 2.41 11.16 -17.61
C GLY A 10 3.58 10.92 -16.67
N ALA A 11 3.48 11.35 -15.40
CA ALA A 11 4.50 11.09 -14.39
C ALA A 11 4.60 9.59 -14.09
N ARG A 12 3.48 8.89 -13.89
CA ARG A 12 3.45 7.43 -13.69
C ARG A 12 4.13 6.69 -14.84
N GLN A 13 3.78 7.03 -16.08
CA GLN A 13 4.37 6.41 -17.26
C GLN A 13 5.90 6.59 -17.28
N VAL A 14 6.39 7.82 -17.10
CA VAL A 14 7.83 8.09 -17.14
C VAL A 14 8.57 7.38 -16.00
N ILE A 15 7.96 7.30 -14.82
CA ILE A 15 8.53 6.60 -13.66
C ILE A 15 8.64 5.10 -13.94
N LEU A 16 7.59 4.47 -14.47
CA LEU A 16 7.62 3.04 -14.82
C LEU A 16 8.69 2.74 -15.88
N GLU A 17 8.82 3.60 -16.89
CA GLU A 17 9.77 3.38 -17.98
C GLU A 17 11.25 3.64 -17.59
N ARG A 18 11.51 4.57 -16.66
CA ARG A 18 12.89 5.08 -16.42
C ARG A 18 13.35 5.04 -14.97
N GLY A 19 12.44 4.82 -14.02
CA GLY A 19 12.65 4.98 -12.60
C GLY A 19 12.60 6.46 -12.15
N VAL A 20 12.34 6.67 -10.85
CA VAL A 20 12.14 8.01 -10.27
C VAL A 20 13.38 8.89 -10.45
N ALA A 21 14.57 8.32 -10.25
CA ALA A 21 15.84 9.05 -10.31
C ALA A 21 16.13 9.69 -11.68
N LYS A 22 15.64 9.08 -12.77
CA LYS A 22 15.90 9.55 -14.15
C LYS A 22 14.76 10.40 -14.72
N ALA A 23 13.61 10.46 -14.06
CA ALA A 23 12.45 11.19 -14.55
C ALA A 23 12.70 12.72 -14.54
N THR A 24 12.53 13.36 -15.70
CA THR A 24 12.64 14.83 -15.83
C THR A 24 11.27 15.49 -16.01
N ALA A 25 11.15 16.74 -15.54
CA ALA A 25 9.91 17.51 -15.67
C ALA A 25 9.47 17.69 -17.13
N ARG A 26 10.45 17.78 -18.04
CA ARG A 26 10.19 17.93 -19.48
C ARG A 26 9.63 16.65 -20.09
N GLU A 27 10.18 15.49 -19.73
CA GLU A 27 9.65 14.20 -20.17
C GLU A 27 8.22 14.01 -19.65
N ILE A 28 7.97 14.32 -18.37
CA ILE A 28 6.64 14.20 -17.77
C ILE A 28 5.62 15.11 -18.48
N ALA A 29 5.95 16.39 -18.70
CA ALA A 29 5.08 17.31 -19.43
C ALA A 29 4.83 16.84 -20.88
N THR A 30 5.84 16.26 -21.53
CA THR A 30 5.72 15.70 -22.88
C THR A 30 4.79 14.49 -22.90
N ALA A 31 4.96 13.55 -21.95
CA ALA A 31 4.10 12.37 -21.82
C ALA A 31 2.64 12.76 -21.51
N ALA A 32 2.45 13.77 -20.67
CA ALA A 32 1.14 14.32 -20.31
C ALA A 32 0.50 15.18 -21.43
N GLY A 33 1.23 15.52 -22.49
CA GLY A 33 0.71 16.39 -23.56
C GLY A 33 0.44 17.84 -23.10
N VAL A 34 1.05 18.28 -22.01
CA VAL A 34 0.84 19.63 -21.43
C VAL A 34 2.13 20.46 -21.42
N SER A 35 1.99 21.75 -21.11
CA SER A 35 3.15 22.64 -20.97
C SER A 35 3.92 22.35 -19.67
N LEU A 36 5.25 22.57 -19.70
CA LEU A 36 6.10 22.47 -18.50
C LEU A 36 5.64 23.41 -17.36
N ALA A 37 5.04 24.57 -17.70
CA ALA A 37 4.51 25.52 -16.73
C ALA A 37 3.32 24.96 -15.92
N ALA A 38 2.58 23.99 -16.48
CA ALA A 38 1.46 23.36 -15.78
C ALA A 38 1.90 22.60 -14.53
N ILE A 39 3.15 22.09 -14.49
CA ILE A 39 3.71 21.42 -13.31
C ILE A 39 3.81 22.40 -12.14
N GLY A 40 4.41 23.57 -12.37
CA GLY A 40 4.53 24.60 -11.33
C GLY A 40 3.17 25.11 -10.85
N TYR A 41 2.19 25.20 -11.75
CA TYR A 41 0.84 25.64 -11.41
C TYR A 41 0.06 24.63 -10.57
N HIS A 42 0.14 23.33 -10.90
CA HIS A 42 -0.69 22.30 -10.23
C HIS A 42 -0.01 21.64 -9.03
N PHE A 43 1.32 21.56 -9.03
CA PHE A 43 2.07 20.77 -8.06
C PHE A 43 3.16 21.56 -7.35
N GLY A 44 3.50 22.77 -7.80
CA GLY A 44 4.63 23.55 -7.26
C GLY A 44 5.97 23.12 -7.85
N SER A 45 6.28 21.83 -7.84
CA SER A 45 7.53 21.27 -8.35
C SER A 45 7.37 19.91 -9.05
N LYS A 46 8.37 19.54 -9.87
CA LYS A 46 8.49 18.16 -10.40
C LYS A 46 8.47 17.13 -9.28
N ASP A 47 9.09 17.52 -8.19
CA ASP A 47 9.36 16.71 -7.04
C ASP A 47 8.07 16.38 -6.26
N GLU A 48 7.20 17.37 -6.07
CA GLU A 48 5.85 17.19 -5.53
C GLU A 48 4.93 16.43 -6.49
N LEU A 49 5.05 16.67 -7.80
CA LEU A 49 4.33 15.89 -8.81
C LEU A 49 4.70 14.41 -8.77
N ILE A 50 6.00 14.08 -8.70
CA ILE A 50 6.47 12.69 -8.57
C ILE A 50 5.89 12.05 -7.31
N THR A 51 5.95 12.75 -6.17
CA THR A 51 5.39 12.23 -4.91
C THR A 51 3.88 11.98 -5.05
N ALA A 52 3.13 12.92 -5.61
CA ALA A 52 1.69 12.76 -5.83
C ALA A 52 1.37 11.60 -6.79
N ALA A 53 2.13 11.46 -7.89
CA ALA A 53 1.95 10.40 -8.87
C ALA A 53 2.23 9.01 -8.27
N LEU A 54 3.25 8.91 -7.42
CA LEU A 54 3.59 7.68 -6.71
C LEU A 54 2.53 7.33 -5.67
N MET A 55 2.07 8.29 -4.86
CA MET A 55 1.00 8.06 -3.88
C MET A 55 -0.28 7.57 -4.55
N GLU A 56 -0.66 8.15 -5.70
CA GLU A 56 -1.87 7.74 -6.42
C GLU A 56 -1.72 6.34 -7.05
N SER A 57 -0.57 6.04 -7.68
CA SER A 57 -0.34 4.76 -8.37
C SER A 57 -0.18 3.56 -7.45
N LEU A 58 0.37 3.77 -6.25
CA LEU A 58 0.64 2.70 -5.29
C LEU A 58 -0.55 2.37 -4.40
N GLY A 59 -1.34 3.39 -4.08
CA GLY A 59 -2.55 3.22 -3.28
C GLY A 59 -3.64 2.44 -4.03
N THR A 60 -3.70 2.54 -5.37
CA THR A 60 -4.75 1.90 -6.17
C THR A 60 -4.45 0.42 -6.41
N ASP A 61 -3.40 0.04 -7.12
CA ASP A 61 -3.31 -1.37 -7.59
C ASP A 61 -3.17 -2.41 -6.46
N ILE A 62 -2.38 -2.11 -5.42
CA ILE A 62 -2.24 -3.01 -4.26
C ILE A 62 -3.48 -2.90 -3.35
N GLY A 63 -4.01 -1.68 -3.16
CA GLY A 63 -5.23 -1.45 -2.38
C GLY A 63 -6.43 -2.16 -2.98
N ASP A 64 -6.70 -1.96 -4.27
CA ASP A 64 -7.77 -2.60 -5.03
C ASP A 64 -7.66 -4.15 -4.99
N ALA A 65 -6.43 -4.68 -5.08
CA ALA A 65 -6.21 -6.12 -4.96
C ALA A 65 -6.51 -6.62 -3.53
N MET A 66 -6.09 -5.89 -2.49
CA MET A 66 -6.42 -6.20 -1.10
C MET A 66 -7.94 -6.12 -0.87
N GLU A 67 -8.60 -5.07 -1.35
CA GLU A 67 -10.04 -4.88 -1.26
C GLU A 67 -10.79 -6.07 -1.87
N ALA A 68 -10.38 -6.49 -3.07
CA ALA A 68 -10.97 -7.64 -3.75
C ALA A 68 -10.83 -8.92 -2.93
N ILE A 69 -9.64 -9.19 -2.37
CA ILE A 69 -9.40 -10.38 -1.55
C ILE A 69 -10.18 -10.32 -0.23
N VAL A 70 -10.24 -9.17 0.43
CA VAL A 70 -11.03 -8.96 1.66
C VAL A 70 -12.52 -9.22 1.39
N ARG A 71 -13.04 -8.74 0.26
CA ARG A 71 -14.42 -8.99 -0.16
C ARG A 71 -14.69 -10.46 -0.43
N ASP A 72 -13.81 -11.14 -1.16
CA ASP A 72 -13.96 -12.56 -1.51
C ASP A 72 -13.86 -13.48 -0.28
N THR A 73 -13.09 -13.06 0.72
CA THR A 73 -12.88 -13.83 1.96
C THR A 73 -13.81 -13.41 3.10
N ALA A 74 -14.70 -12.43 2.88
CA ALA A 74 -15.58 -11.87 3.91
C ALA A 74 -16.49 -12.89 4.59
N SER A 75 -16.87 -13.96 3.89
CA SER A 75 -17.71 -15.04 4.43
C SER A 75 -16.99 -16.01 5.37
N LEU A 76 -15.65 -15.99 5.38
CA LEU A 76 -14.84 -16.83 6.25
C LEU A 76 -14.84 -16.29 7.69
N PRO A 77 -14.53 -17.12 8.71
CA PRO A 77 -14.17 -16.60 10.03
C PRO A 77 -13.05 -15.55 9.93
N LEU A 78 -13.08 -14.50 10.76
CA LEU A 78 -12.16 -13.35 10.64
C LEU A 78 -10.68 -13.76 10.54
N ARG A 79 -10.29 -14.75 11.36
CA ARG A 79 -8.94 -15.32 11.36
C ARG A 79 -8.57 -15.99 10.02
N ASP A 80 -9.52 -16.71 9.44
CA ASP A 80 -9.30 -17.47 8.21
C ASP A 80 -9.29 -16.52 6.99
N GLY A 81 -10.12 -15.47 7.02
CA GLY A 81 -10.07 -14.38 6.04
C GLY A 81 -8.74 -13.62 6.09
N PHE A 82 -8.26 -13.31 7.30
CA PHE A 82 -6.92 -12.73 7.50
C PHE A 82 -5.81 -13.65 6.95
N ALA A 83 -5.84 -14.95 7.26
CA ALA A 83 -4.87 -15.89 6.72
C ALA A 83 -4.92 -15.96 5.18
N ALA A 84 -6.12 -15.99 4.60
CA ALA A 84 -6.31 -16.01 3.16
C ALA A 84 -5.78 -14.74 2.48
N LEU A 85 -6.07 -13.55 3.03
CA LEU A 85 -5.52 -12.28 2.55
C LEU A 85 -4.00 -12.34 2.45
N TRP A 86 -3.34 -12.66 3.56
CA TRP A 86 -1.88 -12.65 3.63
C TRP A 86 -1.20 -13.77 2.83
N ASN A 87 -1.90 -14.88 2.58
CA ASN A 87 -1.42 -15.93 1.66
C ASN A 87 -1.45 -15.48 0.19
N CYS A 88 -2.33 -14.56 -0.20
CA CYS A 88 -2.42 -14.02 -1.56
C CYS A 88 -1.46 -12.84 -1.81
N MET A 89 -1.04 -12.12 -0.75
CA MET A 89 -0.20 -10.92 -0.90
C MET A 89 1.13 -11.11 -1.65
N PRO A 90 1.87 -12.23 -1.55
CA PRO A 90 3.08 -12.43 -2.34
C PRO A 90 2.85 -12.34 -3.85
N GLU A 91 1.71 -12.81 -4.36
CA GLU A 91 1.34 -12.70 -5.78
C GLU A 91 1.00 -11.25 -6.16
N VAL A 92 0.27 -10.55 -5.29
CA VAL A 92 -0.01 -9.11 -5.45
C VAL A 92 1.28 -8.30 -5.50
N PHE A 93 2.24 -8.60 -4.63
CA PHE A 93 3.54 -7.95 -4.63
C PHE A 93 4.34 -8.26 -5.89
N ALA A 94 4.30 -9.51 -6.37
CA ALA A 94 4.95 -9.91 -7.61
C ALA A 94 4.40 -9.16 -8.84
N ALA A 95 3.07 -9.03 -8.92
CA ALA A 95 2.41 -8.28 -9.98
C ALA A 95 2.72 -6.78 -9.95
N ASN A 96 3.02 -6.23 -8.76
CA ASN A 96 3.22 -4.80 -8.53
C ASN A 96 4.67 -4.43 -8.14
N ARG A 97 5.65 -5.26 -8.51
CA ARG A 97 7.04 -5.14 -8.05
C ARG A 97 7.66 -3.75 -8.32
N GLU A 98 7.43 -3.20 -9.51
CA GLU A 98 8.00 -1.89 -9.89
C GLU A 98 7.39 -0.76 -9.09
N ALA A 99 6.08 -0.80 -8.87
CA ALA A 99 5.39 0.15 -8.01
C ALA A 99 5.97 0.09 -6.59
N LEU A 100 6.07 -1.11 -5.99
CA LEU A 100 6.67 -1.32 -4.66
C LEU A 100 8.06 -0.70 -4.52
N LEU A 101 8.94 -0.89 -5.51
CA LEU A 101 10.26 -0.25 -5.54
C LEU A 101 10.16 1.27 -5.58
N ALA A 102 9.30 1.81 -6.44
CA ALA A 102 9.09 3.25 -6.54
C ALA A 102 8.52 3.85 -5.24
N SER A 103 7.70 3.10 -4.50
CA SER A 103 7.21 3.45 -3.15
C SER A 103 8.36 3.61 -2.16
N MET A 104 9.29 2.66 -2.19
CA MET A 104 10.46 2.66 -1.31
C MET A 104 11.39 3.82 -1.63
N GLU A 105 11.61 4.11 -2.92
CA GLU A 105 12.36 5.28 -3.37
C GLU A 105 11.70 6.59 -2.89
N ASN A 106 10.36 6.69 -3.01
CA ASN A 106 9.61 7.85 -2.53
C ASN A 106 9.71 8.00 -1.01
N THR A 107 9.57 6.90 -0.27
CA THR A 107 9.67 6.89 1.20
C THR A 107 11.04 7.39 1.65
N VAL A 108 12.12 6.88 1.06
CA VAL A 108 13.48 7.36 1.35
C VAL A 108 13.67 8.82 0.97
N ARG A 109 13.08 9.26 -0.15
CA ARG A 109 13.13 10.65 -0.60
C ARG A 109 12.41 11.59 0.37
N MET A 110 11.21 11.22 0.82
CA MET A 110 10.46 11.97 1.84
C MET A 110 11.22 12.01 3.16
N LEU A 111 11.75 10.89 3.65
CA LEU A 111 12.51 10.84 4.90
C LEU A 111 13.76 11.73 4.90
N ARG A 112 14.26 12.13 3.72
CA ARG A 112 15.38 13.07 3.57
C ARG A 112 14.95 14.53 3.47
N ALA A 113 13.66 14.82 3.26
CA ALA A 113 13.14 16.17 3.17
C ALA A 113 12.88 16.75 4.59
N PRO A 114 13.32 17.99 4.88
CA PRO A 114 13.18 18.59 6.22
C PRO A 114 11.72 18.75 6.68
N GLU A 115 10.79 18.87 5.73
CA GLU A 115 9.36 19.14 5.95
C GLU A 115 8.45 17.89 5.84
N ALA A 116 9.01 16.68 5.74
CA ALA A 116 8.22 15.48 5.47
C ALA A 116 7.38 14.95 6.65
N SER A 117 7.69 15.32 7.89
CA SER A 117 7.04 14.71 9.07
C SER A 117 5.51 14.86 9.10
N PRO A 118 4.91 16.03 8.81
CA PRO A 118 3.45 16.16 8.76
C PRO A 118 2.83 15.38 7.59
N ALA A 119 3.42 15.49 6.39
CA ALA A 119 2.91 14.80 5.20
C ALA A 119 2.94 13.27 5.35
N MET A 120 3.93 12.72 6.05
CA MET A 120 4.00 11.28 6.34
C MET A 120 2.95 10.83 7.36
N ALA A 121 2.66 11.65 8.37
CA ALA A 121 1.59 11.35 9.33
C ALA A 121 0.22 11.33 8.62
N ASP A 122 -0.05 12.33 7.79
CA ASP A 122 -1.28 12.42 7.01
C ASP A 122 -1.43 11.21 6.05
N ALA A 123 -0.34 10.78 5.42
CA ALA A 123 -0.37 9.62 4.53
C ALA A 123 -0.66 8.31 5.27
N ALA A 124 -0.12 8.13 6.48
CA ALA A 124 -0.43 6.96 7.31
C ALA A 124 -1.90 6.98 7.75
N ASP A 125 -2.41 8.13 8.18
CA ASP A 125 -3.81 8.29 8.58
C ASP A 125 -4.77 7.99 7.41
N GLN A 126 -4.46 8.47 6.20
CA GLN A 126 -5.23 8.13 5.00
C GLN A 126 -5.19 6.64 4.68
N GLY A 127 -4.03 6.00 4.81
CA GLY A 127 -3.89 4.55 4.62
C GLY A 127 -4.75 3.74 5.60
N TYR A 128 -4.79 4.14 6.88
CA TYR A 128 -5.65 3.50 7.87
C TYR A 128 -7.13 3.68 7.54
N LEU A 129 -7.54 4.87 7.11
CA LEU A 129 -8.93 5.16 6.77
C LEU A 129 -9.41 4.34 5.57
N GLY A 130 -8.59 4.21 4.52
CA GLY A 130 -8.94 3.39 3.34
C GLY A 130 -9.22 1.93 3.71
N ILE A 131 -8.28 1.29 4.43
CA ILE A 131 -8.45 -0.10 4.87
C ILE A 131 -9.67 -0.25 5.81
N ALA A 132 -9.89 0.73 6.70
CA ALA A 132 -11.03 0.71 7.61
C ALA A 132 -12.38 0.81 6.88
N GLU A 133 -12.47 1.59 5.78
CA GLU A 133 -13.66 1.67 4.94
C GLU A 133 -13.98 0.33 4.28
N GLU A 134 -12.97 -0.34 3.72
CA GLU A 134 -13.11 -1.67 3.12
C GLU A 134 -13.56 -2.72 4.13
N LEU A 135 -12.92 -2.76 5.30
CA LEU A 135 -13.27 -3.68 6.38
C LEU A 135 -14.69 -3.45 6.90
N ARG A 136 -15.12 -2.19 7.03
CA ARG A 136 -16.49 -1.84 7.45
C ARG A 136 -17.53 -2.36 6.46
N ALA A 137 -17.23 -2.29 5.16
CA ALA A 137 -18.12 -2.80 4.12
C ALA A 137 -18.16 -4.33 4.09
N ALA A 138 -17.01 -4.98 4.29
CA ALA A 138 -16.88 -6.44 4.22
C ALA A 138 -17.34 -7.16 5.51
N ARG A 139 -17.18 -6.53 6.67
CA ARG A 139 -17.38 -7.11 8.01
C ARG A 139 -18.26 -6.22 8.89
N PRO A 140 -19.55 -6.03 8.54
CA PRO A 140 -20.45 -5.15 9.27
C PRO A 140 -20.73 -5.59 10.72
N GLU A 141 -20.34 -6.81 11.08
CA GLU A 141 -20.42 -7.33 12.45
C GLU A 141 -19.35 -6.77 13.40
N LEU A 142 -18.27 -6.17 12.89
CA LEU A 142 -17.19 -5.61 13.71
C LEU A 142 -17.58 -4.22 14.25
N THR A 143 -17.12 -3.93 15.46
CA THR A 143 -17.20 -2.58 16.04
C THR A 143 -16.17 -1.65 15.41
N GLU A 144 -16.38 -0.33 15.53
CA GLU A 144 -15.44 0.68 15.02
C GLU A 144 -14.02 0.54 15.62
N ASP A 145 -13.92 0.19 16.90
CA ASP A 145 -12.62 -0.01 17.56
C ASP A 145 -11.91 -1.27 17.03
N GLU A 146 -12.65 -2.34 16.73
CA GLU A 146 -12.10 -3.56 16.12
C GLU A 146 -11.66 -3.30 14.67
N ILE A 147 -12.47 -2.59 13.88
CA ILE A 147 -12.11 -2.18 12.51
C ILE A 147 -10.82 -1.36 12.53
N ALA A 148 -10.74 -0.35 13.42
CA ALA A 148 -9.54 0.48 13.53
C ALA A 148 -8.30 -0.32 13.95
N ALA A 149 -8.46 -1.33 14.82
CA ALA A 149 -7.36 -2.18 15.24
C ALA A 149 -6.85 -3.08 14.10
N VAL A 150 -7.76 -3.71 13.35
CA VAL A 150 -7.43 -4.57 12.21
C VAL A 150 -6.82 -3.74 11.08
N ALA A 151 -7.39 -2.58 10.75
CA ALA A 151 -6.87 -1.69 9.70
C ALA A 151 -5.42 -1.24 9.99
N LYS A 152 -5.10 -0.91 11.24
CA LYS A 152 -3.73 -0.56 11.65
C LYS A 152 -2.77 -1.75 11.53
N LEU A 153 -3.22 -2.95 11.91
CA LEU A 153 -2.42 -4.17 11.76
C LEU A 153 -2.13 -4.44 10.27
N ASP A 154 -3.16 -4.40 9.42
CA ASP A 154 -3.01 -4.69 8.00
C ASP A 154 -2.14 -3.66 7.30
N PHE A 155 -2.25 -2.37 7.66
CA PHE A 155 -1.35 -1.34 7.17
C PHE A 155 0.11 -1.60 7.56
N VAL A 156 0.39 -1.98 8.81
CA VAL A 156 1.75 -2.30 9.25
C VAL A 156 2.31 -3.52 8.50
N LEU A 157 1.47 -4.53 8.29
CA LEU A 157 1.85 -5.74 7.58
C LEU A 157 2.12 -5.47 6.10
N VAL A 158 1.29 -4.70 5.39
CA VAL A 158 1.53 -4.43 3.96
C VAL A 158 2.85 -3.66 3.76
N GLN A 159 3.13 -2.68 4.62
CA GLN A 159 4.39 -1.91 4.57
C GLN A 159 5.61 -2.80 4.86
N SER A 160 5.53 -3.63 5.91
CA SER A 160 6.67 -4.44 6.37
C SER A 160 6.92 -5.65 5.47
N LEU A 161 5.86 -6.35 5.08
CA LEU A 161 5.95 -7.54 4.23
C LEU A 161 6.27 -7.18 2.79
N GLY A 162 5.76 -6.06 2.26
CA GLY A 162 6.17 -5.56 0.96
C GLY A 162 7.68 -5.27 0.90
N MET A 163 8.23 -4.67 1.95
CA MET A 163 9.68 -4.43 2.07
C MET A 163 10.48 -5.75 2.18
N LEU A 164 10.06 -6.67 3.05
CA LEU A 164 10.71 -7.97 3.20
C LEU A 164 10.67 -8.78 1.89
N TRP A 165 9.55 -8.73 1.18
CA TRP A 165 9.40 -9.37 -0.13
C TRP A 165 10.37 -8.83 -1.16
N LEU A 166 10.54 -7.50 -1.24
CA LEU A 166 11.54 -6.89 -2.13
C LEU A 166 12.98 -7.34 -1.82
N MET A 167 13.28 -7.63 -0.56
CA MET A 167 14.60 -8.09 -0.11
C MET A 167 14.82 -9.59 -0.35
N ASN A 168 13.81 -10.41 -0.01
CA ASN A 168 13.83 -11.86 -0.15
C ASN A 168 12.40 -12.41 -0.26
N PRO A 169 11.90 -12.67 -1.49
CA PRO A 169 10.55 -13.18 -1.72
C PRO A 169 10.25 -14.52 -1.03
N ASP A 170 11.27 -15.34 -0.77
CA ASP A 170 11.11 -16.68 -0.20
C ASP A 170 11.06 -16.69 1.35
N ALA A 171 11.23 -15.53 1.98
CA ALA A 171 11.34 -15.41 3.45
C ALA A 171 10.09 -14.87 4.14
N LEU A 172 8.98 -14.65 3.43
CA LEU A 172 7.76 -14.16 4.07
C LEU A 172 7.12 -15.26 4.92
N PRO A 173 6.59 -14.91 6.10
CA PRO A 173 5.67 -15.80 6.79
C PRO A 173 4.38 -15.93 5.97
N SER A 174 3.81 -17.13 5.98
CA SER A 174 2.47 -17.36 5.45
C SER A 174 1.41 -16.63 6.27
N GLY A 175 0.26 -16.34 5.66
CA GLY A 175 -0.91 -15.83 6.38
C GLY A 175 -1.36 -16.77 7.51
N ASP A 176 -1.25 -18.08 7.32
CA ASP A 176 -1.52 -19.08 8.35
C ASP A 176 -0.58 -18.96 9.57
N GLU A 177 0.70 -18.69 9.34
CA GLU A 177 1.68 -18.47 10.41
C GLU A 177 1.40 -17.16 11.15
N LEU A 178 1.09 -16.08 10.43
CA LEU A 178 0.69 -14.80 11.03
C LEU A 178 -0.58 -14.94 11.87
N ALA A 179 -1.62 -15.58 11.34
CA ALA A 179 -2.88 -15.82 12.02
C ALA A 179 -2.69 -16.67 13.28
N ARG A 180 -1.83 -17.70 13.20
CA ARG A 180 -1.45 -18.54 14.34
C ARG A 180 -0.69 -17.74 15.40
N ALA A 181 0.24 -16.89 15.00
CA ALA A 181 1.00 -16.04 15.92
C ALA A 181 0.08 -15.08 16.69
N VAL A 182 -0.84 -14.40 16.00
CA VAL A 182 -1.84 -13.52 16.64
C VAL A 182 -2.72 -14.29 17.62
N ALA A 183 -3.19 -15.49 17.25
CA ALA A 183 -4.02 -16.33 18.13
C ALA A 183 -3.27 -16.77 19.41
N ILE A 184 -1.98 -17.08 19.30
CA ILE A 184 -1.12 -17.42 20.45
C ILE A 184 -0.96 -16.20 21.37
N ILE A 185 -0.65 -15.03 20.82
CA ILE A 185 -0.48 -13.78 21.58
C ILE A 185 -1.76 -13.40 22.32
N ALA A 186 -2.92 -13.61 21.69
CA ALA A 186 -4.22 -13.36 22.30
C ALA A 186 -4.60 -14.37 23.41
N GLY A 187 -3.79 -15.40 23.67
CA GLY A 187 -4.10 -16.44 24.64
C GLY A 187 -5.14 -17.46 24.17
N ASN A 188 -5.46 -17.47 22.88
CA ASN A 188 -6.47 -18.32 22.26
C ASN A 188 -5.88 -19.60 21.64
N SER A 189 -4.70 -20.03 22.09
CA SER A 189 -4.13 -21.31 21.65
C SER A 189 -4.96 -22.46 22.22
N SER A 190 -5.76 -23.10 21.37
CA SER A 190 -6.31 -24.42 21.64
C SER A 190 -5.15 -25.37 21.93
N SER A 191 -4.95 -25.68 23.21
CA SER A 191 -4.04 -26.72 23.67
C SER A 191 -4.52 -28.07 23.14
N SER A 192 -4.11 -28.38 21.92
CA SER A 192 -4.13 -29.74 21.41
C SER A 192 -2.82 -30.38 21.87
N ASP A 193 -2.80 -30.84 23.11
CA ASP A 193 -1.79 -31.79 23.59
C ASP A 193 -2.41 -33.19 23.55
N PRO A 194 -2.22 -33.99 22.48
CA PRO A 194 -2.55 -35.40 22.49
C PRO A 194 -1.30 -36.17 22.94
N GLY A 195 -1.03 -36.24 24.25
CA GLY A 195 -0.07 -37.24 24.73
C GLY A 195 0.56 -37.00 26.09
N ARG A 196 -0.16 -37.34 27.16
CA ARG A 196 0.40 -38.04 28.33
C ARG A 196 -0.58 -39.06 28.87
#